data_AF-A0A6B3IDQ0-F1
#
_entry.id   AF-A0A6B3IDQ0-F1
#
_cell.length_a   1.000
_cell.length_b   1.000
_cell.length_c   1.000
_cell.angle_alpha   90.00
_cell.angle_beta   90.00
_cell.angle_gamma   90.00
#
_symmetry.space_group_name_H-M   'P 1'
#
loop_
_entity.id
_entity.type
_entity.pdbx_description
1 polymer ?
#
loop_
_entity_poly.entity_id
_entity_poly.type
_entity_poly.pdbx_seq_one_letter_code
_entity_poly.pdbx_strand_id
1 'polypeptide(L)'
;MPVPQFPPGFLWGASASAFQTEGAVDADGKGPSGWDAFAALPGRIKDGTDTTRGTGFHARYREDVALLSGLGADAFRFSISWPRVVPGGSGAVNADGLDFYDRLVDELCAHGITPAPT
;
A
#
# COMPACT_ATOMS: atom_id res chain seq x y z
N MET A 1 19.40 11.46 -28.80
CA MET A 1 18.00 11.11 -29.16
C MET A 1 17.11 12.08 -28.40
N PRO A 2 16.17 12.80 -29.05
CA PRO A 2 15.21 13.62 -28.33
C PRO A 2 14.31 12.73 -27.45
N VAL A 3 13.95 13.22 -26.27
CA VAL A 3 13.00 12.53 -25.38
C VAL A 3 11.61 12.62 -26.02
N PRO A 4 10.88 11.50 -26.21
CA PRO A 4 9.51 11.53 -26.72
C PRO A 4 8.62 12.41 -25.85
N GLN A 5 7.79 13.24 -26.48
CA GLN A 5 6.80 14.03 -25.77
C GLN A 5 5.57 13.19 -25.46
N PHE A 6 5.15 13.17 -24.20
CA PHE A 6 3.94 12.47 -23.76
C PHE A 6 2.69 13.34 -24.01
N PRO A 7 1.50 12.72 -24.16
CA PRO A 7 0.26 13.47 -24.31
C PRO A 7 0.02 14.43 -23.12
N PRO A 8 -0.64 15.57 -23.33
CA PRO A 8 -1.10 16.41 -22.22
C PRO A 8 -1.95 15.60 -21.24
N GLY A 9 -1.70 15.78 -19.94
CA GLY A 9 -2.43 15.06 -18.88
C GLY A 9 -2.01 13.60 -18.68
N PHE A 10 -0.90 13.15 -19.28
CA PHE A 10 -0.33 11.85 -18.96
C PHE A 10 0.12 11.82 -17.49
N LEU A 11 -0.39 10.86 -16.71
CA LEU A 11 -0.05 10.70 -15.31
C LEU A 11 1.22 9.85 -15.16
N TRP A 12 2.25 10.43 -14.57
CA TRP A 12 3.42 9.71 -14.09
C TRP A 12 3.20 9.28 -12.65
N GLY A 13 3.49 8.03 -12.34
CA GLY A 13 3.22 7.53 -11.00
C GLY A 13 4.08 6.35 -10.61
N ALA A 14 3.98 5.99 -9.35
CA ALA A 14 4.52 4.75 -8.81
C ALA A 14 3.39 3.83 -8.35
N SER A 15 3.72 2.57 -8.10
CA SER A 15 2.75 1.60 -7.61
C SER A 15 3.28 0.74 -6.48
N ALA A 16 2.42 0.43 -5.52
CA ALA A 16 2.68 -0.50 -4.42
C ALA A 16 1.52 -1.51 -4.28
N SER A 17 1.75 -2.58 -3.51
CA SER A 17 0.68 -3.46 -3.05
C SER A 17 0.80 -3.68 -1.54
N ALA A 18 -0.34 -3.81 -0.88
CA ALA A 18 -0.46 -3.80 0.58
C ALA A 18 0.42 -4.86 1.24
N PHE A 19 0.31 -6.13 0.80
CA PHE A 19 1.11 -7.22 1.39
C PHE A 19 2.61 -7.03 1.17
N GLN A 20 3.02 -6.42 0.05
CA GLN A 20 4.44 -6.22 -0.25
C GLN A 20 5.06 -5.07 0.56
N THR A 21 4.29 -4.03 0.90
CA THR A 21 4.86 -2.79 1.47
C THR A 21 4.40 -2.46 2.87
N GLU A 22 3.13 -2.70 3.24
CA GLU A 22 2.56 -2.19 4.51
C GLU A 22 3.27 -2.73 5.74
N GLY A 23 3.49 -4.05 5.81
CA GLY A 23 3.81 -4.73 7.06
C GLY A 23 2.66 -4.61 8.07
N ALA A 24 3.00 -4.51 9.36
CA ALA A 24 2.03 -4.32 10.44
C ALA A 24 0.89 -5.36 10.38
N VAL A 25 1.29 -6.63 10.27
CA VAL A 25 0.39 -7.73 9.91
C VAL A 25 -0.67 -8.07 10.96
N ASP A 26 -0.44 -7.67 12.21
CA ASP A 26 -1.27 -7.87 13.40
C ASP A 26 -1.67 -6.55 14.09
N ALA A 27 -1.33 -5.40 13.50
CA ALA A 27 -1.71 -4.09 14.02
C ALA A 27 -3.17 -3.75 13.70
N ASP A 28 -3.77 -2.93 14.56
CA ASP A 28 -5.06 -2.25 14.31
C ASP A 28 -6.17 -3.21 13.85
N GLY A 29 -6.22 -4.41 14.45
CA GLY A 29 -7.26 -5.40 14.18
C GLY A 29 -7.17 -6.12 12.82
N LYS A 30 -6.09 -5.96 12.06
CA LYS A 30 -5.90 -6.69 10.78
C LYS A 30 -5.95 -8.21 10.98
N GLY A 31 -6.71 -8.89 10.13
CA GLY A 31 -6.75 -10.35 10.05
C GLY A 31 -5.61 -10.95 9.19
N PRO A 32 -5.44 -12.28 9.21
CA PRO A 32 -4.52 -12.97 8.33
C PRO A 32 -5.05 -13.02 6.88
N SER A 33 -4.15 -12.86 5.92
CA SER A 33 -4.39 -13.08 4.50
C SER A 33 -3.96 -14.48 4.06
N GLY A 34 -4.36 -14.90 2.86
CA GLY A 34 -3.82 -16.10 2.22
C GLY A 34 -2.30 -16.01 1.99
N TRP A 35 -1.77 -14.80 1.78
CA TRP A 35 -0.34 -14.56 1.64
C TRP A 35 0.41 -14.72 2.97
N ASP A 36 -0.17 -14.30 4.10
CA ASP A 36 0.39 -14.52 5.43
C ASP A 36 0.55 -16.03 5.69
N ALA A 37 -0.50 -16.81 5.37
CA ALA A 37 -0.46 -18.27 5.50
C ALA A 37 0.56 -18.93 4.55
N PHE A 38 0.64 -18.47 3.29
CA PHE A 38 1.59 -19.00 2.32
C PHE A 38 3.04 -18.71 2.72
N ALA A 39 3.33 -17.49 3.17
CA ALA A 39 4.68 -17.07 3.54
C ALA A 39 5.19 -17.75 4.82
N ALA A 40 4.29 -18.14 5.74
CA ALA A 40 4.64 -18.87 6.96
C ALA A 40 5.11 -20.32 6.69
N LEU A 41 4.85 -20.88 5.51
CA LEU A 41 5.26 -22.23 5.17
C LEU A 41 6.76 -22.29 4.78
N PRO A 42 7.56 -23.20 5.37
CA PRO A 42 8.97 -23.35 5.04
C PRO A 42 9.21 -23.55 3.54
N GLY A 43 10.17 -22.81 2.98
CA GLY A 43 10.57 -22.92 1.58
C GLY A 43 9.62 -22.29 0.55
N ARG A 44 8.55 -21.60 0.98
CA ARG A 44 7.66 -20.85 0.06
C ARG A 44 8.21 -19.50 -0.36
N ILE A 45 8.95 -18.85 0.54
CA ILE A 45 9.73 -17.65 0.21
C ILE A 45 11.12 -18.10 -0.21
N LYS A 46 11.54 -17.73 -1.43
CA LYS A 46 12.76 -18.23 -2.09
C LYS A 46 14.01 -18.04 -1.24
N ASP A 47 14.13 -16.90 -0.56
CA ASP A 47 15.26 -16.55 0.30
C ASP A 47 14.93 -16.66 1.80
N GLY A 48 13.73 -17.15 2.15
CA GLY A 48 13.27 -17.26 3.53
C GLY A 48 13.02 -15.92 4.22
N THR A 49 12.94 -14.81 3.47
CA THR A 49 12.69 -13.47 4.04
C THR A 49 11.39 -13.44 4.84
N ASP A 50 11.45 -12.81 6.01
CA ASP A 50 10.29 -12.47 6.81
C ASP A 50 9.44 -11.40 6.11
N THR A 51 8.19 -11.74 5.79
CA THR A 51 7.26 -10.88 5.06
C THR A 51 6.41 -9.99 5.99
N THR A 52 6.50 -10.16 7.31
CA THR A 52 5.63 -9.45 8.28
C THR A 52 5.89 -7.94 8.34
N ARG A 53 7.04 -7.48 7.84
CA ARG A 53 7.45 -6.07 7.91
C ARG A 53 7.24 -5.29 6.62
N GLY A 54 7.24 -5.94 5.46
CA GLY A 54 7.27 -5.26 4.16
C GLY A 54 8.36 -4.18 4.11
N THR A 55 8.01 -3.00 3.60
CA THR A 55 8.83 -1.78 3.70
C THR A 55 8.43 -0.90 4.89
N GLY A 56 7.52 -1.35 5.75
CA GLY A 56 6.95 -0.60 6.87
C GLY A 56 6.10 0.59 6.45
N PHE A 57 5.50 0.55 5.25
CA PHE A 57 4.68 1.62 4.68
C PHE A 57 3.52 1.99 5.61
N HIS A 58 2.94 1.05 6.35
CA HIS A 58 1.83 1.34 7.26
C HIS A 58 2.17 2.44 8.31
N ALA A 59 3.38 2.39 8.87
CA ALA A 59 3.84 3.36 9.87
C ALA A 59 4.46 4.62 9.23
N ARG A 60 4.92 4.53 7.98
CA ARG A 60 5.76 5.54 7.32
C ARG A 60 5.13 6.15 6.08
N TYR A 61 3.84 5.91 5.82
CA TYR A 61 3.19 6.33 4.57
C TYR A 61 3.35 7.83 4.28
N ARG A 62 3.44 8.70 5.31
CA ARG A 62 3.72 10.14 5.11
C ARG A 62 5.11 10.41 4.54
N GLU A 63 6.12 9.67 4.99
CA GLU A 63 7.48 9.75 4.43
C GLU A 63 7.46 9.27 2.97
N ASP A 64 6.76 8.18 2.69
CA ASP A 64 6.63 7.63 1.34
C ASP A 64 5.86 8.58 0.41
N VAL A 65 4.79 9.24 0.89
CA VAL A 65 4.07 10.28 0.14
C VAL A 65 4.95 11.51 -0.12
N ALA A 66 5.76 11.93 0.86
CA ALA A 66 6.72 13.00 0.66
C ALA A 66 7.77 12.65 -0.41
N LEU A 67 8.21 11.39 -0.48
CA LEU A 67 9.11 10.92 -1.54
C LEU A 67 8.43 10.93 -2.91
N LEU A 68 7.17 10.51 -3.01
CA LEU A 68 6.39 10.57 -4.25
C LEU A 68 6.21 12.01 -4.75
N SER A 69 5.93 12.92 -3.82
CA SER A 69 5.83 14.36 -4.10
C SER A 69 7.17 14.92 -4.57
N GLY A 70 8.28 14.56 -3.90
CA GLY A 70 9.64 14.96 -4.31
C GLY A 70 10.09 14.41 -5.66
N LEU A 71 9.55 13.25 -6.07
CA LEU A 71 9.76 12.67 -7.40
C LEU A 71 8.97 13.42 -8.50
N GLY A 72 7.94 14.19 -8.11
CA GLY A 72 7.00 14.81 -9.04
C GLY A 72 5.98 13.82 -9.60
N ALA A 73 5.56 12.83 -8.82
CA ALA A 73 4.51 11.89 -9.22
C ALA A 73 3.14 12.58 -9.28
N ASP A 74 2.40 12.36 -10.36
CA ASP A 74 1.02 12.80 -10.54
C ASP A 74 0.01 11.85 -9.90
N ALA A 75 0.37 10.56 -9.78
CA ALA A 75 -0.52 9.52 -9.27
C ALA A 75 0.22 8.45 -8.45
N PHE A 76 -0.50 7.84 -7.50
CA PHE A 76 -0.02 6.69 -6.76
C PHE A 76 -1.06 5.58 -6.77
N ARG A 77 -0.67 4.44 -7.36
CA ARG A 77 -1.49 3.24 -7.39
C ARG A 77 -1.14 2.34 -6.20
N PHE A 78 -2.11 2.03 -5.37
CA PHE A 78 -1.92 1.15 -4.20
C PHE A 78 -3.09 0.18 -4.07
N SER A 79 -2.90 -0.93 -3.38
CA SER A 79 -4.00 -1.85 -3.10
C SER A 79 -4.53 -1.69 -1.68
N ILE A 80 -5.81 -1.96 -1.49
CA ILE A 80 -6.42 -2.03 -0.16
C ILE A 80 -6.31 -3.47 0.37
N SER A 81 -5.75 -3.63 1.58
CA SER A 81 -5.67 -4.94 2.25
C SER A 81 -7.05 -5.35 2.75
N TRP A 82 -7.71 -6.28 2.03
CA TRP A 82 -9.01 -6.80 2.44
C TRP A 82 -9.07 -7.26 3.91
N PRO A 83 -8.11 -8.05 4.45
CA PRO A 83 -8.17 -8.45 5.84
C PRO A 83 -7.86 -7.32 6.83
N ARG A 84 -7.39 -6.15 6.38
CA ARG A 84 -7.34 -4.95 7.23
C ARG A 84 -8.73 -4.32 7.35
N VAL A 85 -9.51 -4.32 6.27
CA VAL A 85 -10.87 -3.74 6.22
C VAL A 85 -11.93 -4.68 6.80
N VAL A 86 -11.88 -5.97 6.46
CA VAL A 86 -12.80 -7.01 6.95
C VAL A 86 -11.96 -8.22 7.41
N PRO A 87 -11.49 -8.24 8.67
CA PRO A 87 -10.56 -9.26 9.18
C PRO A 87 -11.03 -10.70 9.04
N GLY A 88 -12.33 -10.93 9.19
CA GLY A 88 -12.94 -12.26 9.00
C GLY A 88 -13.19 -12.64 7.54
N GLY A 89 -12.79 -11.81 6.57
CA GLY A 89 -13.10 -11.95 5.15
C GLY A 89 -14.56 -11.62 4.79
N SER A 90 -15.46 -11.67 5.77
CA SER A 90 -16.85 -11.23 5.74
C SER A 90 -17.27 -10.74 7.13
N GLY A 91 -18.37 -9.99 7.21
CA GLY A 91 -18.91 -9.51 8.49
C GLY A 91 -18.50 -8.08 8.82
N ALA A 92 -18.16 -7.84 10.09
CA ALA A 92 -17.92 -6.49 10.60
C ALA A 92 -16.71 -5.83 9.93
N VAL A 93 -16.89 -4.56 9.58
CA VAL A 93 -15.81 -3.69 9.10
C VAL A 93 -14.94 -3.29 10.29
N ASN A 94 -13.64 -3.30 10.08
CA ASN A 94 -12.65 -2.79 11.02
C ASN A 94 -12.40 -1.30 10.74
N ALA A 95 -12.87 -0.45 11.66
CA ALA A 95 -12.78 1.01 11.52
C ALA A 95 -11.32 1.48 11.46
N ASP A 96 -10.46 1.01 12.37
CA ASP A 96 -9.05 1.41 12.41
C ASP A 96 -8.33 1.08 11.09
N GLY A 97 -8.73 -0.04 10.46
CA GLY A 97 -8.23 -0.45 9.16
C GLY A 97 -8.66 0.46 8.01
N LEU A 98 -9.90 0.95 8.01
CA LEU A 98 -10.35 1.96 7.05
C LEU A 98 -9.69 3.32 7.30
N ASP A 99 -9.55 3.71 8.56
CA ASP A 99 -8.95 4.99 8.92
C ASP A 99 -7.50 5.12 8.43
N PHE A 100 -6.75 4.00 8.32
CA PHE A 100 -5.43 4.01 7.68
C PHE A 100 -5.51 4.46 6.21
N TYR A 101 -6.43 3.88 5.42
CA TYR A 101 -6.56 4.22 4.00
C TYR A 101 -7.16 5.60 3.79
N ASP A 102 -8.06 6.03 4.67
CA ASP A 102 -8.61 7.40 4.70
C ASP A 102 -7.48 8.43 4.85
N ARG A 103 -6.64 8.26 5.88
CA ARG A 103 -5.48 9.12 6.10
C ARG A 103 -4.44 9.06 4.97
N LEU A 104 -4.26 7.91 4.33
CA LEU A 104 -3.38 7.78 3.16
C LEU A 104 -3.91 8.59 1.97
N VAL A 105 -5.21 8.49 1.69
CA VAL A 105 -5.87 9.22 0.61
C VAL A 105 -5.80 10.74 0.88
N ASP A 106 -6.07 11.16 2.10
CA ASP A 106 -5.94 12.57 2.51
C ASP A 106 -4.52 13.09 2.30
N GLU A 107 -3.50 12.32 2.70
CA GLU A 107 -2.10 12.70 2.54
C GLU A 107 -1.70 12.81 1.05
N LEU A 108 -2.13 11.85 0.21
CA LEU A 108 -1.90 11.91 -1.24
C LEU A 108 -2.54 13.16 -1.85
N CYS A 109 -3.81 13.42 -1.52
CA CYS A 109 -4.55 14.59 -2.00
C CYS A 109 -3.91 15.90 -1.52
N ALA A 110 -3.42 15.97 -0.29
CA ALA A 110 -2.72 17.13 0.25
C ALA A 110 -1.42 17.45 -0.52
N HIS A 111 -0.79 16.44 -1.13
CA HIS A 111 0.38 16.58 -1.99
C HIS A 111 0.04 16.69 -3.49
N GLY A 112 -1.24 16.77 -3.86
CA GLY A 112 -1.68 16.85 -5.27
C GLY A 112 -1.48 15.55 -6.06
N ILE A 113 -1.30 14.42 -5.38
CA ILE A 113 -1.09 13.11 -6.00
C ILE A 113 -2.43 12.39 -6.12
N THR A 114 -2.78 11.95 -7.32
CA THR A 114 -4.04 11.24 -7.61
C THR A 114 -4.02 9.83 -7.00
N PRO A 115 -4.93 9.49 -6.07
CA PRO A 115 -5.05 8.14 -5.54
C PRO A 115 -5.67 7.20 -6.58
N ALA A 116 -5.06 6.03 -6.80
CA ALA A 116 -5.57 4.99 -7.69
C ALA A 116 -5.65 3.64 -6.96
N PRO A 117 -6.69 3.39 -6.14
CA PRO A 117 -6.81 2.17 -5.35
C PRO A 117 -7.12 0.95 -6.23
N THR A 118 -6.66 -0.23 -5.80
CA THR A 118 -6.98 -1.55 -6.38
C THR A 118 -7.44 -2.57 -5.37
#